data_AF-U3B6S3-F1
#
_entry.id   AF-U3B6S3-F1
#
_cell.length_a   1.000
_cell.length_b   1.000
_cell.length_c   1.000
_cell.angle_alpha   90.00
_cell.angle_beta   90.00
_cell.angle_gamma   90.00
#
_symmetry.space_group_name_H-M   'P 1'
#
loop_
_entity.id
_entity.type
_entity.pdbx_description
1 polymer ?
#
loop_
_entity_poly.entity_id
_entity_poly.type
_entity_poly.pdbx_seq_one_letter_code
_entity_poly.pdbx_strand_id
1 'polypeptide(L)' 'MSSIRKPLGRLWVNTKQKYIGIFDESKSETRYLIECIDDTINYSELLKKTLVLSD' A
#
# COMPACT_ATOMS: atom_id res chain seq x y z
N MET A 1 -7.35 -17.02 16.72
CA MET A 1 -8.19 -16.00 16.08
C MET A 1 -7.47 -14.65 16.18
N SER A 2 -6.42 -14.46 15.39
CA SER A 2 -5.54 -13.28 15.52
C SER A 2 -5.48 -12.53 14.20
N SER A 3 -6.61 -11.92 13.81
CA SER A 3 -6.67 -11.08 12.62
C SER A 3 -6.19 -9.66 12.96
N ILE A 4 -4.92 -9.55 13.34
CA ILE A 4 -4.24 -8.25 13.35
C ILE A 4 -3.87 -7.99 11.89
N ARG A 5 -4.57 -7.06 11.23
CA ARG A 5 -4.21 -6.64 9.87
C ARG A 5 -2.81 -6.02 9.97
N LYS A 6 -1.80 -6.70 9.42
CA LYS A 6 -0.49 -6.09 9.24
C LYS A 6 -0.68 -4.86 8.33
N PRO A 7 -0.25 -3.66 8.74
CA PRO A 7 -0.33 -2.50 7.86
C PRO A 7 0.63 -2.76 6.68
N LEU A 8 0.05 -3.02 5.51
CA LEU A 8 0.79 -3.32 4.28
C LEU A 8 1.37 -2.05 3.65
N GLY A 9 0.72 -0.92 3.90
CA GLY A 9 1.09 0.38 3.39
C GLY A 9 0.39 1.48 4.16
N ARG A 10 0.72 2.73 3.84
CA ARG A 10 0.21 3.92 4.48
C ARG A 10 -0.51 4.79 3.46
N LEU A 11 -1.81 5.03 3.64
CA LEU A 11 -2.55 5.97 2.79
C LEU A 11 -2.44 7.40 3.33
N TRP A 12 -2.09 8.31 2.44
CA TRP A 12 -2.05 9.75 2.65
C TRP A 12 -3.23 10.39 1.91
N VAL A 13 -4.42 10.32 2.52
CA VAL A 13 -5.67 10.89 1.96
C VAL A 13 -6.02 12.27 2.52
N ASN A 14 -5.28 12.75 3.52
CA ASN A 14 -5.54 14.01 4.22
C ASN A 14 -4.83 15.23 3.59
N THR A 15 -4.25 15.05 2.40
CA THR A 15 -3.53 16.08 1.64
C THR A 15 -4.28 16.38 0.34
N LYS A 16 -4.03 17.54 -0.28
CA LYS A 16 -4.68 17.98 -1.53
C LYS A 16 -4.56 16.94 -2.65
N GLN A 17 -3.44 16.23 -2.71
CA GLN A 17 -3.25 15.07 -3.59
C GLN A 17 -3.19 13.82 -2.73
N LYS A 18 -3.88 12.75 -3.13
CA LYS A 18 -3.84 11.51 -2.37
C LYS A 18 -2.58 10.76 -2.75
N TYR A 19 -1.96 10.10 -1.78
CA TYR A 19 -0.83 9.21 -2.04
C TYR A 19 -0.99 7.90 -1.30
N ILE A 20 -0.41 6.84 -1.84
CA ILE A 20 -0.26 5.55 -1.17
C ILE A 20 1.23 5.24 -1.00
N GLY A 21 1.64 5.05 0.25
CA GLY A 21 2.95 4.55 0.63
C GLY A 21 2.93 3.03 0.65
N ILE A 22 3.68 2.40 -0.25
CA ILE A 22 3.83 0.95 -0.36
C ILE A 22 5.21 0.59 0.20
N PHE A 23 5.28 -0.41 1.07
CA PHE A 23 6.55 -0.95 1.55
C PHE A 23 7.02 -2.03 0.60
N ASP A 24 8.20 -1.82 0.03
CA ASP A 24 8.86 -2.81 -0.81
C ASP A 24 9.72 -3.78 0.02
N GLU A 25 10.22 -4.85 -0.60
CA GLU A 25 11.01 -5.90 0.07
C GLU A 25 12.28 -5.31 0.74
N SER A 26 12.77 -4.19 0.20
CA SER A 26 13.91 -3.44 0.72
C SER A 26 13.59 -2.53 1.92
N LYS A 27 12.41 -2.65 2.56
CA LYS A 27 11.92 -1.74 3.63
C LYS A 27 11.80 -0.26 3.22
N SER A 28 11.90 0.05 1.94
CA SER A 28 11.73 1.40 1.40
C SER A 28 10.24 1.72 1.25
N GLU A 29 9.83 2.89 1.72
CA GLU A 29 8.48 3.43 1.51
C GLU A 29 8.44 4.17 0.17
N THR A 30 7.71 3.63 -0.81
CA THR A 30 7.52 4.27 -2.11
C THR A 30 6.15 4.94 -2.16
N ARG A 31 6.11 6.24 -2.47
CA ARG A 31 4.88 7.03 -2.51
C ARG A 31 4.36 7.13 -3.93
N TYR A 32 3.18 6.56 -4.17
CA TYR A 32 2.47 6.67 -5.43
C TYR A 32 1.34 7.68 -5.31
N LEU A 33 1.26 8.61 -6.24
CA LEU A 33 0.16 9.57 -6.30
C LEU A 33 -1.08 8.84 -6.81
N ILE A 34 -2.19 8.99 -6.11
CA ILE A 34 -3.48 8.42 -6.47
C ILE A 34 -4.46 9.56 -6.72
N GLU A 35 -4.99 9.62 -7.93
CA GLU A 35 -6.00 10.62 -8.30
C GLU A 35 -7.39 10.20 -7.80
N CYS A 36 -7.66 8.88 -7.81
CA CYS A 36 -8.95 8.29 -7.45
C CYS A 36 -8.83 7.18 -6.41
N ILE A 37 -9.94 6.89 -5.71
CA ILE A 37 -10.02 5.77 -4.75
C ILE A 37 -9.79 4.43 -5.44
N ASP A 38 -10.30 4.29 -6.67
CA ASP A 38 -10.22 3.04 -7.45
C ASP A 38 -8.77 2.58 -7.66
N ASP A 39 -7.90 3.55 -7.89
CA ASP A 39 -6.46 3.37 -8.08
C ASP A 39 -5.78 2.72 -6.85
N THR A 40 -6.30 3.00 -5.64
CA THR A 40 -5.85 2.37 -4.39
C THR A 40 -6.02 0.84 -4.41
N ILE A 41 -7.04 0.33 -5.11
CA ILE A 41 -7.31 -1.11 -5.22
C ILE A 41 -6.23 -1.80 -6.07
N ASN A 42 -5.81 -1.17 -7.18
CA ASN A 42 -4.70 -1.65 -8.01
C ASN A 42 -3.39 -1.75 -7.21
N TYR A 43 -3.10 -0.75 -6.37
CA TYR A 43 -1.94 -0.78 -5.49
C TYR A 43 -2.06 -1.81 -4.36
N SER A 44 -3.27 -2.11 -3.90
CA SER A 44 -3.51 -3.19 -2.92
C SER A 44 -3.17 -4.57 -3.50
N GLU A 45 -3.34 -4.80 -4.80
CA GLU A 45 -2.90 -6.04 -5.44
C GLU A 45 -1.38 -6.12 -5.51
N LEU A 46 -0.72 -5.00 -5.81
CA LEU A 46 0.74 -4.89 -5.82
C LEU A 46 1.35 -5.22 -4.45
N LEU A 47 0.73 -4.70 -3.38
CA LEU A 47 1.06 -5.02 -1.99
C LEU A 47 0.87 -6.51 -1.65
N LYS A 48 -0.20 -7.13 -2.12
CA LYS A 48 -0.42 -8.58 -1.95
C LYS A 48 0.65 -9.40 -2.67
N LYS A 49 1.14 -8.91 -3.81
CA LYS A 49 2.20 -9.57 -4.57
C LYS A 49 3.51 -9.60 -3.79
N THR A 50 3.88 -8.50 -3.14
CA THR A 50 5.06 -8.45 -2.25
C THR A 50 4.93 -9.38 -1.03
N LEU A 51 3.72 -9.54 -0.49
CA LEU A 51 3.47 -10.48 0.61
C LEU A 51 3.60 -11.95 0.19
N VAL A 52 3.12 -12.29 -1.02
CA VAL A 52 3.17 -13.66 -1.55
C VAL A 52 4.60 -14.06 -1.90
N LEU A 53 5.48 -13.11 -2.21
CA LEU A 53 6.89 -13.38 -2.49
C LEU A 53 7.70 -13.73 -1.23
N SER A 54 7.14 -13.55 -0.03
CA SER A 54 7.81 -13.78 1.25
C SER A 54 7.49 -15.14 1.90
N ASP A 55 7.01 -16.12 1.10
CA ASP A 55 6.85 -17.54 1.48
C ASP A 55 7.98 -18.40 0.91
#